data_AF-Q4G408-F1
#
_entry.id   AF-Q4G408-F1
#
_cell.length_a   1.000
_cell.length_b   1.000
_cell.length_c   1.000
_cell.angle_alpha   90.00
_cell.angle_beta   90.00
_cell.angle_gamma   90.00
#
_symmetry.space_group_name_H-M   'P 1'
#
loop_
_entity.id
_entity.type
_entity.pdbx_description
1 polymer ?
#
loop_
_entity_poly.entity_id
_entity_poly.type
_entity_poly.pdbx_seq_one_letter_code
_entity_poly.pdbx_strand_id
1 'polypeptide(L)'
;LIGFEEDILIVSEGKMAPFTHDFRKAQQRMPAIPVNIHSMNFTWQAAGQAEYFYEFLSLRSLDKGIMADPTVNVPLLGTVPHKASVVQVGFPCLGKQDGVAAFEVNVIVMNSEGNTILQTPQNAIFFKTCQQAECPGGCRNGGFCNERRICECPDGFHGPHCEKAL
;
A
#
# COMPACT_ATOMS: atom_id res chain seq x y z
N LEU A 1 9.24 -4.36 -9.70
CA LEU A 1 9.55 -2.94 -9.39
C LEU A 1 10.95 -2.51 -9.81
N ILE A 2 11.98 -3.36 -9.62
CA ILE A 2 13.39 -2.99 -9.86
C ILE A 2 13.98 -3.55 -11.17
N GLY A 3 13.18 -4.23 -12.01
CA GLY A 3 13.66 -4.83 -13.26
C GLY A 3 14.47 -6.13 -13.09
N PHE A 4 14.64 -6.60 -11.86
CA PHE A 4 15.23 -7.90 -11.52
C PHE A 4 14.16 -8.82 -10.95
N GLU A 5 14.16 -10.08 -11.40
CA GLU A 5 13.30 -11.15 -10.87
C GLU A 5 14.03 -11.85 -9.71
N GLU A 6 14.25 -11.10 -8.64
CA GLU A 6 14.86 -11.58 -7.39
C GLU A 6 14.00 -11.19 -6.19
N ASP A 7 13.94 -12.08 -5.20
CA ASP A 7 13.22 -11.85 -3.95
C ASP A 7 13.95 -10.80 -3.09
N ILE A 8 13.24 -9.72 -2.74
CA ILE A 8 13.77 -8.70 -1.82
C ILE A 8 13.42 -9.11 -0.39
N LEU A 9 14.41 -9.65 0.32
CA LEU A 9 14.26 -10.04 1.72
C LEU A 9 14.35 -8.82 2.64
N ILE A 10 13.26 -8.51 3.36
CA ILE A 10 13.21 -7.41 4.34
C ILE A 10 13.49 -7.90 5.75
N VAL A 11 12.99 -9.10 6.10
CA VAL A 11 13.22 -9.77 7.38
C VAL A 11 13.67 -11.20 7.09
N SER A 12 14.72 -11.64 7.78
CA SER A 12 15.23 -13.01 7.70
C SER A 12 15.66 -13.46 9.07
N GLU A 13 15.19 -14.65 9.49
CA GLU A 13 15.46 -15.20 10.82
C GLU A 13 15.13 -14.23 11.97
N GLY A 14 14.02 -13.48 11.82
CA GLY A 14 13.58 -12.48 12.80
C GLY A 14 14.46 -11.24 12.89
N LYS A 15 15.37 -11.01 11.93
CA LYS A 15 16.22 -9.82 11.86
C LYS A 15 15.92 -9.01 10.60
N MET A 16 15.95 -7.70 10.75
CA MET A 16 15.84 -6.77 9.62
C MET A 16 17.04 -6.90 8.69
N ALA A 17 16.81 -6.79 7.38
CA ALA A 17 17.86 -6.89 6.38
C ALA A 17 18.87 -5.74 6.51
N PRO A 18 20.18 -5.94 6.22
CA PRO A 18 21.22 -4.95 6.49
C PRO A 18 20.99 -3.58 5.85
N PHE A 19 20.36 -3.54 4.67
CA PHE A 19 20.06 -2.28 3.99
C PHE A 19 19.06 -1.39 4.74
N THR A 20 18.28 -1.97 5.66
CA THR A 20 17.27 -1.24 6.47
C THR A 20 17.85 -0.63 7.75
N HIS A 21 19.08 -0.98 8.15
CA HIS A 21 19.72 -0.44 9.35
C HIS A 21 19.94 1.08 9.27
N ASP A 22 20.33 1.58 8.09
CA ASP A 22 20.35 3.02 7.79
C ASP A 22 19.16 3.36 6.91
N PHE A 23 17.98 3.40 7.54
CA PHE A 23 16.73 3.61 6.81
C PHE A 23 16.69 4.94 6.06
N ARG A 24 17.34 5.99 6.56
CA ARG A 24 17.41 7.29 5.85
C ARG A 24 18.14 7.15 4.51
N LYS A 25 19.28 6.47 4.51
CA LYS A 25 20.03 6.20 3.28
C LYS A 25 19.31 5.22 2.35
N ALA A 26 18.58 4.25 2.91
CA ALA A 26 17.74 3.33 2.15
C ALA A 26 16.58 4.08 1.46
N GLN A 27 15.90 4.97 2.19
CA GLN A 27 14.79 5.77 1.69
C GLN A 27 15.23 6.69 0.54
N GLN A 28 16.43 7.28 0.62
CA GLN A 28 16.99 8.09 -0.48
C GLN A 28 17.22 7.28 -1.77
N ARG A 29 17.36 5.96 -1.67
CA ARG A 29 17.55 5.06 -2.82
C ARG A 29 16.24 4.44 -3.31
N MET A 30 15.16 4.56 -2.54
CA MET A 30 13.84 4.05 -2.93
C MET A 30 13.15 5.09 -3.82
N PRO A 31 12.94 4.80 -5.12
CA PRO A 31 12.15 5.68 -5.96
C PRO A 31 10.67 5.64 -5.51
N ALA A 32 9.91 6.66 -5.90
CA ALA A 32 8.47 6.62 -5.77
C ALA A 32 7.89 5.43 -6.56
N ILE A 33 6.91 4.75 -5.98
CA ILE A 33 6.20 3.65 -6.62
C ILE A 33 5.55 4.20 -7.91
N PRO A 34 5.80 3.61 -9.08
CA PRO A 34 5.35 4.18 -10.35
C PRO A 34 3.83 4.02 -10.55
N VAL A 35 3.29 4.79 -11.50
CA VAL A 35 1.84 4.89 -11.78
C VAL A 35 1.18 3.54 -12.11
N ASN A 36 1.91 2.63 -12.75
CA ASN A 36 1.42 1.33 -13.20
C ASN A 36 1.32 0.28 -12.07
N ILE A 37 1.66 0.64 -10.83
CA ILE A 37 1.68 -0.27 -9.68
C ILE A 37 0.67 0.23 -8.64
N HIS A 38 -0.52 -0.34 -8.68
CA HIS A 38 -1.61 0.02 -7.77
C HIS A 38 -1.55 -0.71 -6.42
N SER A 39 -0.77 -1.80 -6.34
CA SER A 39 -0.58 -2.55 -5.12
C SER A 39 0.74 -3.31 -5.13
N MET A 40 1.30 -3.57 -3.95
CA MET A 40 2.49 -4.40 -3.75
C MET A 40 2.16 -5.61 -2.89
N ASN A 41 2.67 -6.77 -3.29
CA ASN A 41 2.52 -8.01 -2.55
C ASN A 41 3.77 -8.23 -1.69
N PHE A 42 3.56 -8.54 -0.42
CA PHE A 42 4.58 -8.93 0.53
C PHE A 42 4.26 -10.34 1.02
N THR A 43 5.23 -11.25 0.93
CA THR A 43 5.08 -12.60 1.45
C THR A 43 5.68 -12.67 2.85
N TRP A 44 4.94 -13.20 3.80
CA TRP A 44 5.40 -13.40 5.17
C TRP A 44 5.08 -14.81 5.68
N GLN A 45 5.85 -15.26 6.66
CA GLN A 45 5.54 -16.48 7.41
C GLN A 45 6.28 -16.52 8.75
N ALA A 46 5.69 -17.21 9.72
CA ALA A 46 6.34 -17.63 10.96
C ALA A 46 6.81 -19.10 10.80
N ALA A 47 8.04 -19.32 10.34
CA ALA A 47 8.54 -20.65 9.97
C ALA A 47 8.75 -21.64 11.15
N GLY A 48 8.63 -21.18 12.41
CA GLY A 48 8.76 -22.00 13.61
C GLY A 48 7.42 -22.33 14.26
N GLN A 49 7.46 -22.97 15.44
CA GLN A 49 6.28 -23.23 16.28
C GLN A 49 5.84 -22.02 17.12
N ALA A 50 6.65 -20.97 17.15
CA ALA A 50 6.36 -19.77 17.92
C ALA A 50 5.27 -18.94 17.24
N GLU A 51 4.33 -18.44 18.05
CA GLU A 51 3.30 -17.50 17.61
C GLU A 51 3.83 -16.08 17.62
N TYR A 52 3.53 -15.35 16.55
CA TYR A 52 3.84 -13.93 16.42
C TYR A 52 2.58 -13.17 16.05
N PHE A 53 2.44 -11.97 16.62
CA PHE A 53 1.29 -11.10 16.39
C PHE A 53 1.74 -9.88 15.61
N TYR A 54 0.92 -9.38 14.70
CA TYR A 54 1.21 -8.15 13.96
C TYR A 54 0.11 -7.12 14.21
N GLU A 55 0.48 -5.84 14.17
CA GLU A 55 -0.47 -4.73 14.25
C GLU A 55 -0.07 -3.60 13.30
N PHE A 56 -1.01 -3.18 12.44
CA PHE A 56 -0.89 -1.99 11.60
C PHE A 56 -1.33 -0.76 12.40
N LEU A 57 -0.35 -0.05 12.96
CA LEU A 57 -0.56 1.14 13.79
C LEU A 57 -0.96 2.38 12.96
N SER A 58 -0.47 2.49 11.73
CA SER A 58 -0.80 3.59 10.83
C SER A 58 -0.79 3.13 9.37
N LEU A 59 -1.86 3.47 8.66
CA LEU A 59 -1.99 3.38 7.21
C LEU A 59 -2.50 4.74 6.76
N ARG A 60 -1.60 5.66 6.42
CA ARG A 60 -1.97 7.07 6.25
C ARG A 60 -1.31 7.71 5.05
N SER A 61 -2.12 8.34 4.20
CA SER A 61 -1.64 9.26 3.19
C SER A 61 -1.45 10.65 3.81
N LEU A 62 -0.28 11.25 3.55
CA LEU A 62 0.04 12.63 3.92
C LEU A 62 -0.50 13.61 2.86
N ASP A 63 -0.77 13.13 1.64
CA ASP A 63 -1.27 13.90 0.51
C ASP A 63 -2.68 13.40 0.09
N LYS A 64 -3.67 13.60 0.96
CA LYS A 64 -5.05 13.10 0.77
C LYS A 64 -5.77 13.64 -0.47
N GLY A 65 -5.27 14.71 -1.07
CA GLY A 65 -5.78 15.23 -2.35
C GLY A 65 -5.28 14.45 -3.58
N ILE A 66 -4.21 13.69 -3.44
CA ILE A 66 -3.58 12.90 -4.51
C ILE A 66 -3.91 11.41 -4.34
N MET A 67 -3.76 10.90 -3.12
CA MET A 67 -3.96 9.48 -2.80
C MET A 67 -4.74 9.33 -1.50
N ALA A 68 -5.72 8.43 -1.47
CA ALA A 68 -6.38 8.04 -0.23
C ALA A 68 -5.42 7.23 0.66
N ASP A 69 -5.86 6.93 1.89
CA ASP A 69 -5.04 6.15 2.83
C ASP A 69 -4.72 4.75 2.24
N PRO A 70 -3.48 4.25 2.39
CA PRO A 70 -3.10 2.93 1.87
C PRO A 70 -3.92 1.83 2.53
N THR A 71 -4.15 0.73 1.81
CA THR A 71 -5.02 -0.37 2.27
C THR A 71 -4.25 -1.66 2.43
N VAL A 72 -4.74 -2.57 3.27
CA VAL A 72 -4.23 -3.94 3.36
C VAL A 72 -5.36 -4.95 3.21
N ASN A 73 -5.06 -6.14 2.67
CA ASN A 73 -6.05 -7.22 2.48
C ASN A 73 -6.15 -8.18 3.67
N VAL A 74 -5.59 -7.83 4.83
CA VAL A 74 -5.61 -8.59 6.08
C VAL A 74 -6.20 -7.74 7.21
N PRO A 75 -6.70 -8.33 8.30
CA PRO A 75 -7.10 -7.57 9.50
C PRO A 75 -5.96 -6.69 10.01
N LEU A 76 -6.25 -5.53 10.60
CA LEU A 76 -5.22 -4.62 11.11
C LEU A 76 -4.43 -5.19 12.30
N LEU A 77 -5.02 -6.12 13.05
CA LEU A 77 -4.40 -6.87 14.14
C LEU A 77 -4.65 -8.36 13.90
N GLY A 78 -3.62 -9.20 14.02
CA GLY A 78 -3.75 -10.64 13.82
C GLY A 78 -2.48 -11.42 14.15
N THR A 79 -2.47 -12.70 13.77
CA THR A 79 -1.30 -13.57 13.89
C THR A 79 -0.57 -13.70 12.55
N VAL A 80 0.76 -13.76 12.59
CA VAL A 80 1.57 -14.03 11.40
C VAL A 80 1.42 -15.53 11.05
N PRO A 81 1.00 -15.87 9.83
CA PRO A 81 0.69 -17.25 9.49
C PRO A 81 1.94 -18.12 9.44
N HIS A 82 1.84 -19.38 9.85
CA HIS A 82 2.93 -20.36 9.69
C HIS A 82 3.20 -20.74 8.23
N LYS A 83 2.18 -20.67 7.38
CA LYS A 83 2.30 -20.88 5.94
C LYS A 83 2.58 -19.55 5.25
N ALA A 84 3.57 -19.53 4.35
CA ALA A 84 3.80 -18.44 3.40
C ALA A 84 2.48 -17.90 2.83
N SER A 85 2.18 -16.66 3.17
CA SER A 85 0.95 -15.98 2.79
C SER A 85 1.26 -14.59 2.28
N VAL A 86 0.40 -14.08 1.40
CA VAL A 86 0.58 -12.77 0.76
C VAL A 86 -0.26 -11.71 1.47
N VAL A 87 0.39 -10.63 1.90
CA VAL A 87 -0.23 -9.36 2.26
C VAL A 87 -0.12 -8.44 1.06
N GLN A 88 -1.24 -7.91 0.60
CA GLN A 88 -1.30 -6.92 -0.45
C GLN A 88 -1.50 -5.54 0.16
N VAL A 89 -0.56 -4.64 -0.08
CA VAL A 89 -0.66 -3.21 0.27
C VAL A 89 -1.15 -2.47 -0.98
N GLY A 90 -2.32 -1.83 -0.89
CA GLY A 90 -2.90 -1.04 -1.97
C GLY A 90 -2.56 0.44 -1.86
N PHE A 91 -2.38 1.09 -3.01
CA PHE A 91 -2.04 2.51 -3.15
C PHE A 91 -3.15 3.23 -3.94
N PRO A 92 -4.27 3.58 -3.30
CA PRO A 92 -5.46 4.08 -3.99
C PRO A 92 -5.30 5.55 -4.37
N CYS A 93 -4.71 5.85 -5.53
CA CYS A 93 -4.73 7.25 -5.97
C CYS A 93 -6.13 7.67 -6.38
N LEU A 94 -6.41 8.94 -6.15
CA LEU A 94 -7.72 9.49 -6.45
C LEU A 94 -7.93 9.74 -7.94
N GLY A 95 -6.89 9.73 -8.78
CA GLY A 95 -7.00 10.01 -10.21
C GLY A 95 -7.36 11.46 -10.58
N LYS A 96 -7.46 12.37 -9.61
CA LYS A 96 -7.97 13.74 -9.81
C LYS A 96 -6.92 14.67 -10.43
N GLN A 97 -5.66 14.43 -10.13
CA GLN A 97 -4.51 15.22 -10.56
C GLN A 97 -3.27 14.35 -10.61
N ASP A 98 -2.31 14.75 -11.44
CA ASP A 98 -0.96 14.20 -11.40
C ASP A 98 -0.24 14.62 -10.12
N GLY A 99 0.61 13.75 -9.58
CA GLY A 99 1.44 14.10 -8.43
C GLY A 99 2.15 12.93 -7.79
N VAL A 100 2.95 13.23 -6.78
CA VAL A 100 3.59 12.23 -5.92
C VAL A 100 2.99 12.38 -4.53
N ALA A 101 2.36 11.32 -4.02
CA ALA A 101 1.81 11.27 -2.67
C ALA A 101 2.81 10.63 -1.71
N ALA A 102 3.06 11.29 -0.58
CA ALA A 102 3.75 10.72 0.56
C ALA A 102 2.78 9.95 1.47
N PHE A 103 3.22 8.81 2.01
CA PHE A 103 2.40 7.99 2.89
C PHE A 103 3.22 7.23 3.92
N GLU A 104 2.55 6.78 4.98
CA GLU A 104 3.10 6.04 6.11
C GLU A 104 2.43 4.65 6.19
N VAL A 105 3.25 3.63 6.45
CA VAL A 105 2.80 2.26 6.80
C VAL A 105 3.58 1.83 8.04
N ASN A 106 2.99 2.04 9.20
CA ASN A 106 3.60 1.65 10.47
C ASN A 106 3.02 0.30 10.91
N VAL A 107 3.86 -0.72 10.91
CA VAL A 107 3.52 -2.06 11.37
C VAL A 107 4.49 -2.48 12.47
N ILE A 108 3.98 -3.16 13.47
CA ILE A 108 4.78 -3.83 14.50
C ILE A 108 4.52 -5.33 14.46
N VAL A 109 5.52 -6.11 14.86
CA VAL A 109 5.41 -7.54 15.14
C VAL A 109 5.82 -7.75 16.59
N MET A 110 4.96 -8.45 17.34
CA MET A 110 5.12 -8.78 18.74
C MET A 110 5.32 -10.28 18.92
N ASN A 111 6.09 -10.65 19.94
CA ASN A 111 6.15 -12.03 20.41
C ASN A 111 4.92 -12.40 21.27
N SER A 112 4.86 -13.64 21.75
CA SER A 112 3.77 -14.13 22.62
C SER A 112 3.70 -13.46 24.00
N GLU A 113 4.74 -12.75 24.42
CA GLU A 113 4.76 -11.97 25.66
C GLU A 113 4.22 -10.54 25.46
N GLY A 114 3.90 -10.16 24.22
CA GLY A 114 3.47 -8.80 23.85
C GLY A 114 4.62 -7.81 23.62
N ASN A 115 5.88 -8.28 23.61
CA ASN A 115 7.04 -7.44 23.34
C ASN A 115 7.18 -7.21 21.83
N THR A 116 7.28 -5.94 21.41
CA THR A 116 7.58 -5.57 20.03
C THR A 116 9.00 -5.98 19.65
N ILE A 117 9.12 -6.92 18.70
CA ILE A 117 10.40 -7.47 18.23
C ILE A 117 10.81 -6.92 16.86
N LEU A 118 9.86 -6.53 16.03
CA LEU A 118 10.08 -5.88 14.74
C LEU A 118 9.11 -4.71 14.61
N GLN A 119 9.55 -3.65 13.95
CA GLN A 119 8.70 -2.50 13.65
C GLN A 119 9.20 -1.78 12.40
N THR A 120 8.29 -1.11 11.70
CA THR A 120 8.68 -0.11 10.69
C THR A 120 9.62 0.91 11.35
N PRO A 121 10.74 1.29 10.70
CA PRO A 121 11.61 2.35 11.18
C PRO A 121 10.83 3.65 11.45
N GLN A 122 11.21 4.35 12.52
CA GLN A 122 10.53 5.60 12.90
C GLN A 122 10.60 6.65 11.79
N ASN A 123 9.49 7.35 11.57
CA ASN A 123 9.34 8.38 10.53
C ASN A 123 9.64 7.87 9.12
N ALA A 124 9.36 6.59 8.84
CA ALA A 124 9.44 6.06 7.50
C ALA A 124 8.37 6.70 6.61
N ILE A 125 8.80 7.35 5.53
CA ILE A 125 7.92 7.96 4.54
C ILE A 125 8.18 7.30 3.20
N PHE A 126 7.11 6.78 2.60
CA PHE A 126 7.11 6.18 1.28
C PHE A 126 6.41 7.10 0.29
N PHE A 127 6.70 6.94 -1.00
CA PHE A 127 6.18 7.80 -2.05
C PHE A 127 5.50 6.99 -3.15
N LYS A 128 4.34 7.44 -3.64
CA LYS A 128 3.61 6.87 -4.77
C LYS A 128 3.38 7.95 -5.83
N THR A 129 3.79 7.69 -7.06
CA THR A 129 3.44 8.54 -8.21
C THR A 129 2.04 8.18 -8.68
N CYS A 130 1.15 9.16 -8.71
CA CYS A 130 -0.24 9.06 -9.15
C CYS A 130 -0.43 9.88 -10.42
N GLN A 131 -1.34 9.42 -11.28
CA GLN A 131 -1.67 10.10 -12.53
C GLN A 131 -3.13 10.54 -12.52
N GLN A 132 -3.44 11.67 -13.14
CA GLN A 132 -4.80 12.01 -13.49
C GLN A 132 -5.36 10.92 -14.41
N ALA A 133 -6.52 10.40 -14.05
CA ALA A 133 -7.14 9.33 -14.81
C ALA A 133 -8.04 9.92 -15.90
N GLU A 134 -7.77 9.51 -17.15
CA GLU A 134 -8.60 9.84 -18.29
C GLU A 134 -9.44 8.63 -18.71
N CYS A 135 -10.76 8.77 -18.62
CA CYS A 135 -11.71 7.76 -19.08
C CYS A 135 -12.00 8.00 -20.56
N PRO A 136 -11.94 6.97 -21.43
CA PRO A 136 -12.39 7.10 -22.81
C PRO A 136 -13.82 7.65 -22.84
N GLY A 137 -14.06 8.75 -23.56
CA GLY A 137 -15.40 9.37 -23.63
C GLY A 137 -15.83 10.21 -22.41
N GLY A 138 -15.02 10.25 -21.34
CA GLY A 138 -15.28 11.01 -20.12
C GLY A 138 -16.41 10.45 -19.25
N CYS A 139 -16.59 11.03 -18.07
CA CYS A 139 -17.70 10.72 -17.16
C CYS A 139 -18.69 11.89 -17.12
N ARG A 140 -19.98 11.61 -17.15
CA ARG A 140 -21.08 12.61 -17.16
C ARG A 140 -21.72 12.72 -15.78
N ASN A 141 -22.61 13.70 -15.62
CA ASN A 141 -23.47 13.86 -14.44
C ASN A 141 -22.71 13.88 -13.10
N GLY A 142 -21.51 14.48 -13.07
CA GLY A 142 -20.68 14.54 -11.87
C GLY A 142 -19.92 13.24 -11.55
N GLY A 143 -19.96 12.24 -12.44
CA GLY A 143 -19.13 11.05 -12.34
C GLY A 143 -17.64 11.38 -12.47
N PHE A 144 -16.81 10.59 -11.81
CA PHE A 144 -15.37 10.80 -11.75
C PHE A 144 -14.62 9.59 -12.30
N CYS A 145 -13.53 9.81 -13.05
CA CYS A 145 -12.77 8.73 -13.64
C CYS A 145 -11.72 8.21 -12.66
N ASN A 146 -11.81 6.95 -12.22
CA ASN A 146 -10.78 6.37 -11.37
C ASN A 146 -9.54 5.92 -12.17
N GLU A 147 -8.45 5.61 -11.49
CA GLU A 147 -7.18 5.18 -12.13
C GLU A 147 -7.32 3.97 -13.06
N ARG A 148 -8.38 3.15 -12.89
CA ARG A 148 -8.67 2.00 -13.74
C ARG A 148 -9.39 2.39 -15.03
N ARG A 149 -9.55 3.68 -15.29
CA ARG A 149 -10.29 4.28 -16.42
C ARG A 149 -11.76 3.85 -16.44
N ILE A 150 -12.35 3.73 -15.26
CA ILE A 150 -13.78 3.42 -15.06
C ILE A 150 -14.43 4.63 -14.39
N CYS A 151 -15.61 5.02 -14.87
CA CYS A 151 -16.39 6.07 -14.24
C CYS A 151 -17.04 5.57 -12.94
N GLU A 152 -16.76 6.25 -11.84
CA GLU A 152 -17.49 6.13 -10.58
C GLU A 152 -18.65 7.11 -10.60
N CYS A 153 -19.86 6.56 -10.62
CA CYS A 153 -21.09 7.32 -10.75
C CYS A 153 -21.67 7.72 -9.39
N PRO A 154 -22.16 8.96 -9.24
CA PRO A 154 -22.87 9.37 -8.05
C PRO A 154 -24.24 8.68 -7.93
N ASP A 155 -24.83 8.74 -6.75
CA ASP A 155 -26.15 8.17 -6.47
C ASP A 155 -27.20 8.63 -7.49
N GLY A 156 -27.99 7.69 -7.98
CA GLY A 156 -29.01 7.95 -9.00
C GLY A 156 -28.51 7.89 -10.45
N PHE A 157 -27.21 7.69 -10.70
CA PHE A 157 -26.65 7.55 -12.05
C PHE A 157 -25.92 6.21 -12.25
N HIS A 158 -25.95 5.70 -13.48
CA HIS A 158 -25.27 4.48 -13.88
C HIS A 158 -24.88 4.50 -15.37
N GLY A 159 -24.21 3.45 -15.83
CA GLY A 159 -23.67 3.33 -17.18
C GLY A 159 -22.17 3.60 -17.26
N PRO A 160 -21.51 3.25 -18.38
CA PRO A 160 -20.07 3.39 -18.55
C PRO A 160 -19.55 4.82 -18.43
N HIS A 161 -20.39 5.82 -18.70
CA HIS A 161 -20.07 7.25 -18.58
C HIS A 161 -21.02 7.96 -17.60
N CYS A 162 -21.71 7.24 -16.71
CA CYS A 162 -22.72 7.79 -15.80
C CYS A 162 -23.83 8.56 -16.53
N GLU A 163 -24.16 8.16 -17.76
CA GLU A 163 -25.07 8.87 -18.65
C GLU A 163 -26.55 8.54 -18.42
N LYS A 164 -26.85 7.48 -17.66
CA LYS A 164 -28.22 7.02 -17.38
C LYS A 164 -28.62 7.34 -15.95
N ALA A 165 -29.83 7.84 -15.75
CA ALA A 165 -30.43 7.99 -14.43
C ALA A 165 -31.22 6.71 -14.06
N LEU A 166 -31.28 6.40 -12.77
CA LEU A 166 -32.11 5.33 -12.19
C LEU A 166 -33.59 5.72 -12.13
#